data_AF-A0A354PAG5-F1
#
_entry.id   AF-A0A354PAG5-F1
#
_cell.length_a   1.000
_cell.length_b   1.000
_cell.length_c   1.000
_cell.angle_alpha   90.00
_cell.angle_beta   90.00
_cell.angle_gamma   90.00
#
_symmetry.space_group_name_H-M   'P 1'
#
loop_
_entity.id
_entity.type
_entity.pdbx_description
1 polymer ?
#
loop_
_entity_poly.entity_id
_entity_poly.type
_entity_poly.pdbx_seq_one_letter_code
_entity_poly.pdbx_strand_id
1 'polypeptide(L)'
;MTPKVAAEVARLPDMTVNELVRRYEQVCGEECRSRNKQYLIRRLAWRLQANEEGGLRPETIGKALGLSVDAEARVTAPRENRNVQVVATPPTAFVDWDPRLPPPGNMLERQYKGQMIRVVVLHEGFE
;
A
#
# COMPACT_ATOMS: atom_id res chain seq x y z
N MET A 1 -4.64 -15.94 0.93
CA MET A 1 -4.22 -16.75 2.10
C MET A 1 -5.13 -17.95 2.25
N THR A 2 -4.61 -19.17 2.12
CA THR A 2 -5.38 -20.39 2.35
C THR A 2 -5.77 -20.50 3.84
N PRO A 3 -6.92 -21.11 4.18
CA PRO A 3 -7.43 -21.14 5.56
C PRO A 3 -6.48 -21.84 6.55
N LYS A 4 -5.72 -22.83 6.07
CA LYS A 4 -4.69 -23.54 6.83
C LYS A 4 -3.55 -22.60 7.27
N VAL A 5 -3.03 -21.79 6.34
CA VAL A 5 -1.95 -20.83 6.62
C VAL A 5 -2.45 -19.74 7.56
N ALA A 6 -3.68 -19.25 7.38
CA ALA A 6 -4.27 -18.25 8.27
C ALA A 6 -4.35 -18.75 9.73
N ALA A 7 -4.80 -20.00 9.92
CA ALA A 7 -4.86 -20.61 11.24
C ALA A 7 -3.47 -20.82 11.86
N GLU A 8 -2.46 -21.18 11.06
CA GLU A 8 -1.09 -21.35 11.54
C GLU A 8 -0.45 -20.02 11.94
N VAL A 9 -0.65 -18.96 11.15
CA VAL A 9 -0.16 -17.61 11.46
C VAL A 9 -0.82 -17.06 12.73
N ALA A 10 -2.11 -17.35 12.94
CA ALA A 10 -2.84 -16.93 14.13
C ALA A 10 -2.29 -17.54 15.44
N ARG A 11 -1.58 -18.68 15.39
CA ARG A 11 -0.98 -19.35 16.56
C ARG A 11 0.40 -18.82 16.94
N LEU A 12 1.09 -18.12 16.03
CA LEU A 12 2.45 -17.61 16.26
C LEU A 12 2.55 -16.63 17.46
N PRO A 13 1.58 -15.74 17.73
CA PRO A 13 1.63 -14.84 18.88
C PRO A 13 1.64 -15.55 20.23
N ASP A 14 1.04 -16.73 20.33
CA ASP A 14 0.92 -17.49 21.58
C ASP A 14 2.19 -18.29 21.91
N MET A 15 3.04 -18.52 20.91
CA MET A 15 4.31 -19.25 21.09
C MET A 15 5.34 -18.42 21.87
N THR A 16 6.18 -19.14 22.61
CA THR A 16 7.38 -18.59 23.23
C THR A 16 8.44 -18.27 22.17
N VAL A 17 9.42 -17.42 22.52
CA VAL A 17 10.51 -17.07 21.60
C VAL A 17 11.32 -18.30 21.17
N ASN A 18 11.55 -19.25 22.08
CA ASN A 18 12.29 -20.48 21.76
C ASN A 18 11.51 -21.37 20.78
N GLU A 19 10.18 -21.47 20.93
CA GLU A 19 9.33 -22.20 19.98
C GLU A 19 9.32 -21.51 18.61
N LEU A 20 9.26 -20.18 18.59
CA LEU A 20 9.33 -19.42 17.34
C LEU A 20 10.67 -19.58 16.63
N VAL A 21 11.79 -19.64 17.36
CA VAL A 21 13.12 -19.92 16.79
C VAL A 21 13.17 -21.33 16.18
N ARG A 22 12.71 -22.35 16.91
CA ARG A 22 12.63 -23.72 16.37
C ARG A 22 11.74 -23.79 15.14
N ARG A 23 10.60 -23.09 15.16
CA ARG A 23 9.68 -23.04 14.02
C ARG A 23 10.30 -22.30 12.84
N TYR A 24 11.05 -21.24 13.09
CA TYR A 24 11.80 -20.51 12.06
C TYR A 24 12.79 -21.44 11.35
N GLU A 25 13.59 -22.20 12.10
CA GLU A 25 14.56 -23.13 11.54
C GLU A 25 13.90 -24.23 10.71
N GLN A 26 12.73 -24.73 11.15
CA GLN A 26 11.94 -25.72 10.40
C GLN A 26 11.37 -25.17 9.09
N VAL A 27 10.83 -23.95 9.10
CA VAL A 27 10.10 -23.37 7.96
C VAL A 27 11.05 -22.68 6.97
N CYS A 28 12.11 -22.05 7.48
CA CYS A 28 13.10 -21.32 6.67
C CYS A 28 14.30 -22.18 6.29
N GLY A 29 14.66 -23.21 7.08
CA GLY A 29 15.86 -24.03 6.84
C GLY A 29 17.18 -23.34 7.21
N GLU A 30 17.13 -22.22 7.93
CA GLU A 30 18.28 -21.41 8.32
C GLU A 30 18.30 -21.19 9.83
N GLU A 31 19.49 -21.12 10.42
CA GLU A 31 19.66 -20.81 11.85
C GLU A 31 19.16 -19.39 12.16
N CYS A 32 18.37 -19.26 13.24
CA CYS A 32 17.82 -17.97 13.60
C CYS A 32 18.80 -17.12 14.42
N ARG A 33 19.22 -15.97 13.86
CA ARG A 33 20.15 -15.03 14.54
C ARG A 33 19.46 -14.01 15.46
N SER A 34 18.13 -13.94 15.46
CA SER A 34 17.36 -12.93 16.18
C SER A 34 16.41 -13.56 17.19
N ARG A 35 16.35 -13.00 18.41
CA ARG A 35 15.38 -13.36 19.45
C ARG A 35 14.21 -12.39 19.56
N ASN A 36 14.06 -11.46 18.62
CA ASN A 36 12.95 -10.52 18.63
C ASN A 36 11.64 -11.22 18.20
N LYS A 37 10.71 -11.38 19.16
CA LYS A 37 9.42 -12.08 18.94
C LYS A 37 8.64 -11.52 17.75
N GLN A 38 8.53 -10.20 17.64
CA GLN A 38 7.76 -9.55 16.57
C GLN A 38 8.40 -9.76 15.19
N TYR A 39 9.73 -9.75 15.12
CA TYR A 39 10.46 -10.10 13.90
C TYR A 39 10.17 -11.55 13.48
N LEU A 40 10.26 -12.49 14.42
CA LEU A 40 10.03 -13.92 14.15
C LEU A 40 8.62 -14.17 13.63
N ILE A 41 7.60 -13.60 14.27
CA ILE A 41 6.19 -13.73 13.85
C ILE A 41 6.01 -13.24 12.42
N ARG A 42 6.46 -12.01 12.10
CA ARG A 42 6.31 -11.46 10.74
C ARG A 42 7.03 -12.29 9.69
N ARG A 43 8.25 -12.73 10.01
CA ARG A 43 9.09 -13.49 9.07
C ARG A 43 8.52 -14.90 8.83
N LEU A 44 8.05 -15.56 9.89
CA LEU A 44 7.36 -16.85 9.79
C LEU A 44 6.05 -16.74 9.02
N ALA A 45 5.23 -15.73 9.31
CA ALA A 45 3.96 -15.53 8.62
C ALA A 45 4.16 -15.36 7.10
N TRP A 46 5.12 -14.52 6.72
CA TRP A 46 5.48 -14.34 5.31
C TRP A 46 5.97 -15.64 4.67
N ARG A 47 6.83 -16.40 5.36
CA ARG A 47 7.40 -17.63 4.81
C ARG A 47 6.36 -18.74 4.66
N LEU A 48 5.48 -18.91 5.64
CA LEU A 48 4.35 -19.86 5.58
C LEU A 48 3.42 -19.53 4.40
N GLN A 49 3.12 -18.25 4.20
CA GLN A 49 2.31 -17.81 3.07
C GLN A 49 3.01 -18.08 1.73
N ALA A 50 4.29 -17.70 1.60
CA ALA A 50 5.05 -17.91 0.37
C ALA A 50 5.23 -19.39 -0.01
N ASN A 51 5.34 -20.28 0.99
CA ASN A 51 5.46 -21.72 0.74
C ASN A 51 4.19 -22.33 0.13
N GLU A 52 3.02 -21.81 0.48
CA GLU A 52 1.73 -22.35 0.01
C GLU A 52 1.19 -21.63 -1.23
N GLU A 53 1.39 -20.32 -1.35
CA GLU A 53 0.90 -19.54 -2.51
C GLU A 53 1.87 -19.57 -3.70
N GLY A 54 3.04 -20.20 -3.53
CA GLY A 54 4.13 -20.15 -4.50
C GLY A 54 4.81 -18.79 -4.41
N GLY A 55 6.02 -18.77 -3.84
CA GLY A 55 6.80 -17.55 -3.66
C GLY A 55 7.14 -16.85 -4.98
N LEU A 56 8.13 -15.95 -4.94
CA LEU A 56 8.56 -15.24 -6.13
C LEU A 56 9.09 -16.24 -7.18
N ARG A 57 8.55 -16.16 -8.40
CA ARG A 57 9.06 -16.94 -9.53
C ARG A 57 10.50 -16.54 -9.84
N PRO A 58 11.35 -17.44 -10.35
CA PRO A 58 12.74 -17.12 -10.68
C PRO A 58 12.85 -15.93 -11.65
N GLU A 59 11.92 -15.81 -12.60
CA GLU A 59 11.82 -14.66 -13.52
C GLU A 59 11.56 -13.33 -12.77
N THR A 60 10.69 -13.36 -11.76
CA THR A 60 10.38 -12.20 -10.91
C THR A 60 11.60 -11.80 -10.07
N ILE A 61 12.35 -12.78 -9.57
CA ILE A 61 13.60 -12.53 -8.83
C ILE A 61 14.64 -11.89 -9.75
N GLY A 62 14.83 -12.43 -10.97
CA GLY A 62 15.75 -11.86 -11.96
C GLY A 62 15.38 -10.44 -12.36
N LYS A 63 14.09 -10.15 -12.57
CA LYS A 63 13.59 -8.81 -12.85
C LYS A 63 13.82 -7.85 -11.67
N ALA A 64 13.59 -8.29 -10.44
CA ALA A 64 13.84 -7.48 -9.24
C ALA A 64 15.33 -7.16 -9.06
N LEU A 65 16.22 -8.13 -9.29
CA LEU A 65 17.67 -7.93 -9.26
C LEU A 65 18.11 -6.90 -10.31
N GLY A 66 17.56 -6.97 -11.53
CA GLY A 66 17.84 -6.00 -12.60
C GLY A 66 17.38 -4.58 -12.28
N LEU A 67 16.24 -4.42 -11.59
CA LEU A 67 15.74 -3.10 -11.13
C LEU A 67 16.56 -2.53 -9.96
N SER A 68 17.24 -3.37 -9.19
CA SER A 68 18.02 -2.95 -8.02
C SER A 68 19.34 -2.27 -8.39
N VAL A 69 19.82 -2.37 -9.63
CA VAL A 69 21.14 -1.90 -10.03
C VAL A 69 21.26 -0.37 -10.01
N ASP A 70 20.17 0.36 -10.29
CA ASP A 70 20.16 1.83 -10.36
C ASP A 70 19.34 2.52 -9.26
N ALA A 71 18.77 1.75 -8.33
CA ALA A 71 18.00 2.32 -7.23
C ALA A 71 18.92 2.64 -6.05
N GLU A 72 19.21 3.92 -5.79
CA GLU A 72 19.67 4.39 -4.47
C GLU A 72 18.54 4.26 -3.42
N ALA A 73 17.89 3.09 -3.36
CA ALA A 73 16.81 2.81 -2.45
C ALA A 73 17.39 2.50 -1.07
N ARG A 74 16.96 3.26 -0.07
CA ARG A 74 17.31 2.99 1.32
C ARG A 74 16.64 1.68 1.76
N VAL A 75 17.43 0.79 2.36
CA VAL A 75 16.93 -0.44 3.00
C VAL A 75 16.03 -0.13 4.20
N THR A 76 16.31 0.97 4.89
CA THR A 76 15.52 1.43 6.03
C THR A 76 14.63 2.58 5.60
N ALA A 77 13.33 2.47 5.87
CA ALA A 77 12.39 3.56 5.65
C ALA A 77 12.88 4.83 6.37
N PRO A 78 12.74 6.03 5.77
CA PRO A 78 13.01 7.27 6.46
C PRO A 78 12.31 7.29 7.82
N ARG A 79 13.01 7.74 8.86
CA ARG A 79 12.38 7.93 10.18
C ARG A 79 11.21 8.90 9.99
N GLU A 80 10.08 8.58 10.61
CA GLU A 80 8.92 9.46 10.59
C GLU A 80 9.32 10.80 11.18
N ASN A 81 9.51 11.79 10.31
CA ASN A 81 9.75 13.15 10.73
C ASN A 81 8.42 13.66 11.26
N ARG A 82 8.23 13.64 12.58
CA ARG A 82 7.06 14.21 13.26
C ARG A 82 6.80 15.69 12.91
N ASN A 83 7.81 16.36 12.33
CA ASN A 83 7.75 17.74 11.85
C ASN A 83 7.30 17.86 10.37
N VAL A 84 7.12 16.76 9.64
CA VAL A 84 6.54 16.78 8.30
C VAL A 84 5.04 16.68 8.46
N GLN A 85 4.34 17.80 8.27
CA GLN A 85 2.90 17.74 8.05
C GLN A 85 2.66 17.07 6.70
N VAL A 86 2.21 15.82 6.74
CA VAL A 86 1.58 15.21 5.57
C VAL A 86 0.32 16.04 5.34
N VAL A 87 0.37 16.92 4.33
CA VAL A 87 -0.83 17.60 3.86
C VAL A 87 -1.70 16.49 3.28
N ALA A 88 -2.62 15.99 4.09
CA ALA A 88 -3.70 15.18 3.59
C ALA A 88 -4.40 16.04 2.54
N THR A 89 -4.31 15.61 1.28
CA THR A 89 -5.10 16.24 0.22
C THR A 89 -6.54 16.22 0.73
N PRO A 90 -7.18 17.39 0.94
CA PRO A 90 -8.54 17.39 1.40
C PRO A 90 -9.35 16.55 0.42
N PRO A 91 -10.29 15.71 0.92
CA PRO A 91 -11.19 15.00 0.03
C PRO A 91 -11.77 16.03 -0.92
N THR A 92 -11.65 15.81 -2.22
CA THR A 92 -12.24 16.68 -3.22
C THR A 92 -13.72 16.77 -2.86
N ALA A 93 -14.22 17.96 -2.54
CA ALA A 93 -15.55 18.18 -1.94
C ALA A 93 -16.73 17.74 -2.84
N PHE A 94 -16.45 17.08 -3.95
CA PHE A 94 -17.32 16.77 -5.06
C PHE A 94 -17.15 15.29 -5.41
N VAL A 95 -17.47 14.39 -4.47
CA VAL A 95 -17.35 12.93 -4.64
C VAL A 95 -18.38 12.40 -5.64
N ASP A 96 -19.52 13.09 -5.79
CA ASP A 96 -20.63 12.74 -6.69
C ASP A 96 -20.84 13.77 -7.83
N TRP A 97 -19.76 14.41 -8.30
CA TRP A 97 -19.83 15.41 -9.36
C TRP A 97 -19.28 14.86 -10.68
N ASP A 98 -19.91 15.20 -11.81
CA ASP A 98 -19.36 14.82 -13.13
C ASP A 98 -17.99 15.49 -13.32
N PRO A 99 -16.89 14.72 -13.45
CA PRO A 99 -15.54 15.28 -13.61
C PRO A 99 -15.37 16.16 -14.84
N ARG A 100 -16.31 16.13 -15.80
CA ARG A 100 -16.28 16.93 -17.02
C ARG A 100 -16.78 18.35 -16.83
N LEU A 101 -17.49 18.64 -15.74
CA LEU A 101 -18.04 19.96 -15.44
C LEU A 101 -17.18 20.67 -14.39
N PRO A 102 -16.93 21.99 -14.53
CA PRO A 102 -16.34 22.76 -13.44
C PRO A 102 -17.20 22.69 -12.18
N PRO A 103 -16.63 22.79 -10.98
CA PRO A 103 -17.40 22.79 -9.74
C PRO A 103 -18.46 23.90 -9.69
N PRO A 104 -19.55 23.72 -8.92
CA PRO A 104 -20.52 24.77 -8.65
C PRO A 104 -19.87 26.08 -8.18
N GLY A 105 -20.39 27.21 -8.66
CA GLY A 105 -19.84 28.55 -8.44
C GLY A 105 -18.81 29.00 -9.48
N ASN A 106 -18.37 28.12 -10.39
CA ASN A 106 -17.53 28.53 -11.52
C ASN A 106 -18.38 29.17 -12.63
N MET A 107 -17.80 30.16 -13.31
CA MET A 107 -18.40 30.85 -14.45
C MET A 107 -17.93 30.22 -15.76
N LEU A 108 -18.87 29.87 -16.64
CA LEU A 108 -18.64 29.44 -18.01
C LEU A 108 -18.92 30.60 -18.96
N GLU A 109 -17.96 30.91 -19.83
CA GLU A 109 -18.13 31.93 -20.87
C GLU A 109 -18.09 31.28 -22.26
N ARG A 110 -19.09 31.57 -23.10
CA ARG A 110 -19.14 31.08 -24.48
C ARG A 110 -19.69 32.13 -25.42
N GLN A 111 -19.01 32.33 -26.55
CA GLN A 111 -19.55 33.13 -27.65
C GLN A 111 -20.56 32.29 -28.46
N TYR A 112 -21.79 32.78 -28.56
CA TYR A 112 -22.87 32.15 -29.30
C TYR A 112 -23.62 33.19 -30.12
N LYS A 113 -23.74 32.96 -31.43
CA LYS A 113 -24.40 33.90 -32.38
C LYS A 113 -23.92 35.36 -32.24
N GLY A 114 -22.62 35.54 -32.01
CA GLY A 114 -22.00 36.86 -31.87
C GLY A 114 -22.19 37.52 -30.50
N GLN A 115 -22.93 36.91 -29.57
CA GLN A 115 -23.09 37.39 -28.20
C GLN A 115 -22.25 36.54 -27.24
N MET A 116 -21.67 37.19 -26.23
CA MET A 116 -21.01 36.49 -25.13
C MET A 116 -22.06 36.07 -24.11
N ILE A 117 -22.21 34.77 -23.89
CA ILE A 117 -23.07 34.19 -22.86
C ILE A 117 -22.19 33.80 -21.68
N ARG A 118 -22.60 34.21 -20.47
CA ARG A 118 -21.94 33.90 -19.20
C ARG A 118 -22.93 33.18 -18.31
N VAL A 119 -22.52 32.06 -17.74
CA VAL A 119 -23.40 31.18 -16.96
C VAL A 119 -22.63 30.64 -15.75
N VAL A 120 -23.23 30.68 -14.58
CA VAL A 120 -22.72 30.10 -13.34
C VAL A 120 -23.16 28.65 -13.24
N VAL A 121 -22.21 27.76 -12.95
CA VAL A 121 -22.51 26.35 -12.66
C VAL A 121 -23.16 26.25 -11.27
N LEU A 122 -24.34 25.65 -11.17
CA LEU A 122 -25.00 25.37 -9.90
C LEU A 122 -24.85 23.88 -9.55
N HIS A 123 -25.20 23.52 -8.31
CA HIS A 123 -25.21 22.11 -7.91
C HIS A 123 -26.22 21.29 -8.74
N GLU A 124 -27.32 21.92 -9.14
CA GLU A 124 -28.30 21.36 -10.06
C GLU A 124 -28.59 22.40 -11.15
N GLY A 125 -27.82 22.35 -12.24
CA GLY A 125 -28.05 23.17 -13.43
C GLY A 125 -27.13 24.39 -13.56
N PHE A 126 -27.68 25.46 -14.14
CA PHE A 126 -26.94 26.59 -14.68
C PHE A 126 -27.77 27.89 -14.60
N GLU A 127 -27.15 29.00 -14.21
CA GLU A 127 -27.78 30.34 -14.13
C GLU A 127 -27.05 31.39 -14.97
#